data_AF-A0A1Z7Z521-F1
#
_entry.id   AF-A0A1Z7Z521-F1
#
_cell.length_a   1.000
_cell.length_b   1.000
_cell.length_c   1.000
_cell.angle_alpha   90.00
_cell.angle_beta   90.00
_cell.angle_gamma   90.00
#
_symmetry.space_group_name_H-M   'P 1'
#
loop_
_entity.id
_entity.type
_entity.pdbx_description
1 polymer ?
#
loop_
_entity_poly.entity_id
_entity_poly.type
_entity_poly.pdbx_seq_one_letter_code
_entity_poly.pdbx_strand_id
1 'polypeptide(L)'
;MTLFNKRTLTLLVMILTLALSMILSSTSYAHPLAPALIKIDVQPEGRVKILWKESIAKTANVNLFPVFPQGCNKLNEPRVSNVDSGMLYEWEMLCMESWVGEKIVIQGLSEIDATVLVDYGDVGGQRTSVLLTRHQSGFIIPENVTILKTIKGYTYSGVVHLLSGWDHLLFVFGVFVLLYQQSRRMLLAVTAFTVGHSTSLVFIGLDLAPALGVWIEILIALSITFLALEILNVNTRNFVFGIKDHPYGLTAFFGLIHGCGFALVLKEMLSNTSDKLLPLISFNVGIELGQCIMLVFFMGISILLRKLSRLSGNKVWYQTLYKRVERRAMPFWGYSLGIMSMYWVAVRSVDIF
;
A
#
# COMPACT_ATOMS: atom_id res chain seq x y z
N MET A 1 -12.89 -12.62 49.80
CA MET A 1 -12.24 -13.14 48.59
C MET A 1 -13.14 -12.80 47.41
N THR A 2 -12.80 -12.03 46.39
CA THR A 2 -11.54 -11.43 45.94
C THR A 2 -11.88 -10.06 45.36
N LEU A 3 -11.43 -8.99 46.04
CA LEU A 3 -11.32 -7.66 45.46
C LEU A 3 -10.22 -7.73 44.39
N PHE A 4 -10.53 -8.28 43.21
CA PHE A 4 -9.69 -8.11 42.04
C PHE A 4 -9.76 -6.61 41.71
N ASN A 5 -8.77 -5.87 42.19
CA ASN A 5 -8.76 -4.42 42.19
C ASN A 5 -8.92 -3.96 40.74
N LYS A 6 -9.98 -3.19 40.44
CA LYS A 6 -10.27 -2.74 39.06
C LYS A 6 -9.05 -2.07 38.41
N ARG A 7 -8.17 -1.44 39.19
CA ARG A 7 -6.88 -0.92 38.73
C ARG A 7 -5.92 -2.02 38.25
N THR A 8 -5.73 -3.07 39.04
CA THR A 8 -4.87 -4.22 38.65
C THR A 8 -5.39 -4.94 37.41
N LEU A 9 -6.70 -5.14 37.26
CA LEU A 9 -7.27 -5.73 36.05
C LEU A 9 -7.07 -4.82 34.82
N THR A 10 -7.20 -3.50 35.00
CA THR A 10 -6.97 -2.54 33.90
C THR A 10 -5.50 -2.51 33.48
N LEU A 11 -4.58 -2.53 34.44
CA LEU A 11 -3.12 -2.61 34.19
C LEU A 11 -2.75 -3.91 33.50
N LEU A 12 -3.30 -5.04 33.94
CA LEU A 12 -3.00 -6.35 33.39
C LEU A 12 -3.54 -6.50 31.96
N VAL A 13 -4.75 -6.00 31.67
CA VAL A 13 -5.26 -5.91 30.29
C VAL A 13 -4.36 -5.03 29.43
N MET A 14 -3.91 -3.88 29.94
CA MET A 14 -3.03 -2.96 29.19
C MET A 14 -1.67 -3.60 28.87
N ILE A 15 -1.07 -4.30 29.84
CA ILE A 15 0.18 -5.06 29.67
C ILE A 15 -0.01 -6.20 28.68
N LEU A 16 -1.10 -6.96 28.79
CA LEU A 16 -1.40 -8.06 27.88
C LEU A 16 -1.63 -7.57 26.45
N THR A 17 -2.32 -6.43 26.28
CA THR A 17 -2.50 -5.80 24.97
C THR A 17 -1.20 -5.22 24.41
N LEU A 18 -0.34 -4.66 25.26
CA LEU A 18 0.98 -4.18 24.87
C LEU A 18 1.84 -5.34 24.37
N ALA A 19 1.91 -6.42 25.14
CA ALA A 19 2.62 -7.65 24.79
C ALA A 19 2.07 -8.26 23.50
N LEU A 20 0.74 -8.35 23.36
CA LEU A 20 0.11 -8.86 22.15
C LEU A 20 0.39 -7.97 20.93
N SER A 21 0.36 -6.66 21.08
CA SER A 21 0.69 -5.71 20.00
C SER A 21 2.14 -5.83 19.57
N MET A 22 3.09 -5.98 20.50
CA MET A 22 4.51 -6.20 20.19
C MET A 22 4.73 -7.52 19.43
N ILE A 23 4.02 -8.59 19.82
CA ILE A 23 4.08 -9.88 19.13
C ILE A 23 3.51 -9.76 17.71
N LEU A 24 2.35 -9.13 17.55
CA LEU A 24 1.71 -8.94 16.23
C LEU A 24 2.55 -8.04 15.30
N SER A 25 3.20 -7.00 15.81
CA SER A 25 4.05 -6.11 15.01
C SER A 25 5.21 -6.84 14.33
N SER A 26 5.74 -7.91 14.94
CA SER A 26 6.81 -8.72 14.35
C SER A 26 6.38 -9.50 13.11
N THR A 27 5.07 -9.63 12.88
CA THR A 27 4.48 -10.31 11.71
C THR A 27 4.01 -9.33 10.63
N SER A 28 3.88 -8.03 10.96
CA SER A 28 3.46 -6.99 10.01
C SER A 28 4.68 -6.31 9.38
N TYR A 29 5.13 -6.83 8.25
CA TYR A 29 6.12 -6.14 7.43
C TYR A 29 5.43 -5.02 6.62
N ALA A 30 5.97 -3.80 6.69
CA ALA A 30 5.60 -2.76 5.74
C ALA A 30 6.10 -3.17 4.34
N HIS A 31 5.24 -3.09 3.33
CA HIS A 31 5.58 -3.47 1.95
C HIS A 31 6.85 -2.72 1.50
N PRO A 32 7.85 -3.41 0.91
CA PRO A 32 9.03 -2.75 0.35
C PRO A 32 8.63 -1.85 -0.83
N LEU A 33 9.27 -0.67 -0.94
CA LEU A 33 8.94 0.34 -1.95
C LEU A 33 9.34 -0.05 -3.39
N ALA A 34 10.16 -1.09 -3.58
CA ALA A 34 10.67 -1.51 -4.88
C ALA A 34 10.16 -2.92 -5.26
N PRO A 35 9.06 -3.05 -6.03
CA PRO A 35 8.66 -4.32 -6.62
C PRO A 35 9.70 -4.80 -7.63
N ALA A 36 9.72 -6.12 -7.87
CA ALA A 36 10.41 -6.64 -9.04
C ALA A 36 9.66 -6.19 -10.31
N LEU A 37 10.36 -6.03 -11.43
CA LEU A 37 9.78 -5.58 -12.69
C LEU A 37 10.10 -6.59 -13.78
N ILE A 38 9.08 -6.99 -14.54
CA ILE A 38 9.25 -7.63 -15.84
C ILE A 38 8.71 -6.73 -16.94
N LYS A 39 9.55 -6.44 -17.91
CA LYS A 39 9.19 -5.74 -19.13
C LYS A 39 9.31 -6.70 -20.30
N ILE A 40 8.26 -6.79 -21.11
CA ILE A 40 8.14 -7.68 -22.25
C ILE A 40 7.82 -6.82 -23.46
N ASP A 41 8.77 -6.70 -24.38
CA ASP A 41 8.62 -5.92 -25.60
C ASP A 41 8.58 -6.87 -26.80
N VAL A 42 7.39 -7.01 -27.41
CA VAL A 42 7.20 -7.82 -28.62
C VAL A 42 7.61 -7.00 -29.85
N GLN A 43 8.57 -7.52 -30.59
CA GLN A 43 9.09 -6.95 -31.83
C GLN A 43 8.47 -7.67 -33.05
N PRO A 44 8.58 -7.07 -34.25
CA PRO A 44 8.27 -7.76 -35.50
C PRO A 44 8.99 -9.12 -35.59
N GLU A 45 8.44 -10.05 -36.36
CA GLU A 45 9.00 -11.41 -36.57
C GLU A 45 8.96 -12.33 -35.33
N GLY A 46 8.17 -12.01 -34.30
CA GLY A 46 7.99 -12.88 -33.13
C GLY A 46 9.17 -12.86 -32.15
N ARG A 47 10.09 -11.89 -32.30
CA ARG A 47 11.15 -11.65 -31.32
C ARG A 47 10.58 -10.92 -30.12
N VAL A 48 10.99 -11.34 -28.93
CA VAL A 48 10.54 -10.78 -27.66
C VAL A 48 11.76 -10.40 -26.86
N LYS A 49 11.87 -9.11 -26.53
CA LYS A 49 12.88 -8.61 -25.62
C LYS A 49 12.33 -8.59 -24.21
N ILE A 50 13.01 -9.26 -23.28
CA ILE A 50 12.61 -9.35 -21.89
C ILE A 50 13.65 -8.68 -21.01
N LEU A 51 13.16 -7.84 -20.10
CA LEU A 51 13.95 -7.21 -19.07
C LEU A 51 13.32 -7.57 -17.73
N TRP A 52 14.08 -8.28 -16.90
CA TRP A 52 13.70 -8.70 -15.56
C TRP A 52 14.59 -7.98 -14.56
N LYS A 53 13.99 -7.19 -13.70
CA LYS A 53 14.66 -6.51 -12.60
C LYS A 53 14.22 -7.16 -11.31
N GLU A 54 15.17 -7.76 -10.62
CA GLU A 54 14.92 -8.31 -9.27
C GLU A 54 14.84 -7.18 -8.25
N SER A 55 13.95 -7.32 -7.27
CA SER A 55 13.90 -6.41 -6.12
C SER A 55 15.12 -6.62 -5.22
N ILE A 56 15.70 -5.53 -4.71
CA ILE A 56 16.76 -5.57 -3.68
C ILE A 56 16.27 -6.27 -2.41
N ALA A 57 14.96 -6.23 -2.14
CA ALA A 57 14.36 -6.95 -1.05
C ALA A 57 14.38 -8.46 -1.37
N LYS A 58 15.51 -9.13 -1.10
CA LYS A 58 15.60 -10.59 -0.93
C LYS A 58 14.76 -10.99 0.29
N THR A 59 13.44 -10.86 0.19
CA THR A 59 12.52 -11.29 1.23
C THR A 59 12.31 -12.78 1.03
N ALA A 60 12.99 -13.56 1.88
CA ALA A 60 12.99 -15.02 1.90
C ALA A 60 13.77 -15.70 0.75
N ASN A 61 14.19 -16.93 1.02
CA ASN A 61 15.04 -17.81 0.23
C ASN A 61 14.37 -18.32 -1.07
N VAL A 62 13.47 -17.53 -1.64
CA VAL A 62 12.60 -17.87 -2.78
C VAL A 62 13.03 -17.01 -3.96
N ASN A 63 13.54 -17.66 -5.01
CA ASN A 63 13.90 -16.96 -6.22
C ASN A 63 12.65 -16.71 -7.07
N LEU A 64 12.37 -15.45 -7.38
CA LEU A 64 11.31 -15.07 -8.29
C LEU A 64 11.82 -15.20 -9.73
N PHE A 65 11.13 -15.97 -10.56
CA PHE A 65 11.44 -16.04 -11.98
C PHE A 65 10.17 -16.09 -12.84
N PRO A 66 10.14 -15.40 -13.98
CA PRO A 66 9.03 -15.49 -14.91
C PRO A 66 9.04 -16.81 -15.69
N VAL A 67 7.87 -17.46 -15.72
CA VAL A 67 7.61 -18.65 -16.53
C VAL A 67 6.73 -18.24 -17.70
N PHE A 68 7.22 -18.52 -18.90
CA PHE A 68 6.55 -18.22 -20.16
C PHE A 68 5.80 -19.45 -20.69
N PRO A 69 4.72 -19.23 -21.47
CA PRO A 69 3.97 -20.31 -22.11
C PRO A 69 4.82 -21.12 -23.11
N GLN A 70 4.34 -22.32 -23.47
CA GLN A 70 5.02 -23.19 -24.43
C GLN A 70 5.12 -22.52 -25.81
N GLY A 71 6.22 -22.74 -26.53
CA GLY A 71 6.44 -22.18 -27.87
C GLY A 71 7.39 -20.97 -27.94
N CYS A 72 7.93 -20.51 -26.81
CA CYS A 72 8.95 -19.45 -26.75
C CYS A 72 10.33 -20.04 -26.42
N ASN A 73 11.29 -19.91 -27.34
CA ASN A 73 12.67 -20.37 -27.16
C ASN A 73 13.60 -19.19 -26.85
N LYS A 74 14.50 -19.34 -25.87
CA LYS A 74 15.54 -18.34 -25.57
C LYS A 74 16.56 -18.28 -26.70
N LEU A 75 16.91 -17.06 -27.16
CA LEU A 75 17.91 -16.82 -28.20
C LEU A 75 19.32 -16.60 -27.63
N ASN A 76 19.40 -16.02 -26.43
CA ASN A 76 20.66 -15.70 -25.75
C ASN A 76 20.56 -15.96 -24.24
N GLU A 77 21.74 -16.07 -23.61
CA GLU A 77 21.85 -16.07 -22.16
C GLU A 77 21.57 -14.65 -21.61
N PRO A 78 20.97 -14.52 -20.41
CA PRO A 78 20.66 -13.22 -19.84
C PRO A 78 21.91 -12.38 -19.59
N ARG A 79 21.96 -11.19 -20.18
CA ARG A 79 22.94 -10.17 -19.83
C ARG A 79 22.57 -9.60 -18.47
N VAL A 80 23.51 -9.64 -17.54
CA VAL A 80 23.32 -9.16 -16.17
C VAL A 80 24.01 -7.82 -15.98
N SER A 81 23.30 -6.84 -15.44
CA SER A 81 23.86 -5.54 -15.06
C SER A 81 23.38 -5.11 -13.69
N ASN A 82 24.26 -4.48 -12.91
CA ASN A 82 23.91 -3.88 -11.63
C ASN A 82 23.26 -2.51 -11.87
N VAL A 83 22.10 -2.28 -11.24
CA VAL A 83 21.43 -0.98 -11.20
C VAL A 83 21.20 -0.58 -9.75
N ASP A 84 21.08 0.71 -9.46
CA ASP A 84 20.90 1.26 -8.11
C ASP A 84 19.73 0.66 -7.32
N SER A 85 18.82 -0.02 -8.02
CA SER A 85 17.58 -0.60 -7.50
C SER A 85 17.48 -2.14 -7.68
N GLY A 86 18.59 -2.84 -7.98
CA GLY A 86 18.64 -4.31 -8.03
C GLY A 86 19.55 -4.91 -9.10
N MET A 87 19.34 -6.18 -9.39
CA MET A 87 19.98 -6.88 -10.51
C MET A 87 19.06 -6.83 -11.73
N LEU A 88 19.56 -6.37 -12.87
CA LEU A 88 18.83 -6.34 -14.13
C LEU A 88 19.33 -7.47 -15.04
N TYR A 89 18.39 -8.29 -15.50
CA TYR A 89 18.59 -9.40 -16.43
C TYR A 89 17.89 -9.07 -17.73
N GLU A 90 18.62 -9.07 -18.84
CA GLU A 90 18.12 -8.76 -20.17
C GLU A 90 18.37 -9.95 -21.10
N TRP A 91 17.32 -10.50 -21.71
CA TRP A 91 17.44 -11.56 -22.71
C TRP A 91 16.39 -11.42 -23.80
N GLU A 92 16.60 -12.15 -24.90
CA GLU A 92 15.74 -12.22 -26.05
C GLU A 92 15.21 -13.63 -26.23
N MET A 93 13.96 -13.72 -26.67
CA MET A 93 13.28 -14.97 -26.98
C MET A 93 12.63 -14.88 -28.37
N LEU A 94 12.43 -16.03 -29.00
CA LEU A 94 11.66 -16.17 -30.23
C LEU A 94 10.42 -16.99 -29.92
N CYS A 95 9.25 -16.40 -30.12
CA CYS A 95 7.95 -17.04 -29.95
C CYS A 95 7.29 -17.18 -31.33
N MET A 96 7.13 -18.43 -31.80
CA MET A 96 6.60 -18.69 -33.15
C MET A 96 5.06 -18.72 -33.22
N GLU A 97 4.38 -18.85 -32.08
CA GLU A 97 2.92 -18.85 -31.98
C GLU A 97 2.41 -17.58 -31.27
N SER A 98 1.17 -17.19 -31.58
CA SER A 98 0.49 -16.10 -30.87
C SER A 98 0.14 -16.57 -29.46
N TRP A 99 0.96 -16.16 -28.50
CA TRP A 99 0.75 -16.28 -27.06
C TRP A 99 -0.28 -15.29 -26.46
N VAL A 100 -1.06 -14.62 -27.31
CA VAL A 100 -2.15 -13.76 -26.84
C VAL A 100 -3.23 -14.63 -26.19
N GLY A 101 -3.65 -14.30 -24.97
CA GLY A 101 -4.55 -15.13 -24.16
C GLY A 101 -3.85 -16.18 -23.27
N GLU A 102 -2.54 -16.38 -23.43
CA GLU A 102 -1.75 -17.22 -22.54
C GLU A 102 -1.43 -16.50 -21.22
N LYS A 103 -1.14 -17.30 -20.17
CA LYS A 103 -0.86 -16.80 -18.83
C LYS A 103 0.64 -16.83 -18.54
N ILE A 104 1.22 -15.66 -18.28
CA ILE A 104 2.56 -15.52 -17.72
C ILE A 104 2.45 -15.66 -16.20
N VAL A 105 3.23 -16.55 -15.60
CA VAL A 105 3.22 -16.80 -14.16
C VAL A 105 4.59 -16.44 -13.59
N ILE A 106 4.61 -15.68 -12.48
CA ILE A 106 5.83 -15.45 -11.73
C ILE A 106 5.93 -16.53 -10.66
N GLN A 107 6.86 -17.46 -10.85
CA GLN A 107 7.10 -18.53 -9.90
C GLN A 107 7.68 -17.95 -8.60
N GLY A 108 7.28 -18.50 -7.45
CA GLY A 108 7.68 -18.03 -6.13
C GLY A 108 6.86 -16.84 -5.59
N LEU A 109 6.15 -16.09 -6.45
CA LEU A 109 5.37 -14.92 -6.03
C LEU A 109 4.19 -15.30 -5.12
N SER A 110 3.65 -16.51 -5.26
CA SER A 110 2.59 -17.03 -4.38
C SER A 110 3.06 -17.33 -2.94
N GLU A 111 4.37 -17.40 -2.71
CA GLU A 111 4.95 -17.82 -1.42
C GLU A 111 5.41 -16.63 -0.58
N ILE A 112 5.71 -15.51 -1.20
CA ILE A 112 6.27 -14.32 -0.54
C ILE A 112 5.34 -13.11 -0.65
N ASP A 113 5.45 -12.17 0.29
CA ASP A 113 4.75 -10.88 0.25
C ASP A 113 5.54 -9.89 -0.61
N ALA A 114 5.68 -10.23 -1.88
CA ALA A 114 6.30 -9.39 -2.88
C ALA A 114 5.27 -8.92 -3.91
N THR A 115 5.62 -7.84 -4.58
CA THR A 115 4.88 -7.28 -5.70
C THR A 115 5.76 -7.33 -6.94
N VAL A 116 5.19 -7.74 -8.07
CA VAL A 116 5.89 -7.82 -9.36
C VAL A 116 5.11 -7.02 -10.38
N LEU A 117 5.74 -6.02 -10.96
CA LEU A 117 5.17 -5.24 -12.03
C LEU A 117 5.41 -5.94 -13.36
N VAL A 118 4.35 -6.27 -14.09
CA VAL A 118 4.41 -6.78 -15.47
C VAL A 118 4.07 -5.65 -16.41
N ASP A 119 4.99 -5.31 -17.31
CA ASP A 119 4.80 -4.33 -18.38
C ASP A 119 4.93 -5.01 -19.75
N TYR A 120 3.79 -5.24 -20.41
CA TYR A 120 3.70 -5.89 -21.71
C TYR A 120 3.49 -4.84 -22.81
N GLY A 121 4.39 -4.79 -23.79
CA GLY A 121 4.29 -3.99 -25.00
C GLY A 121 4.05 -4.85 -26.23
N ASP A 122 2.95 -4.58 -26.93
CA ASP A 122 2.62 -5.24 -28.20
C ASP A 122 3.36 -4.60 -29.40
N VAL A 123 3.39 -5.31 -30.53
CA VAL A 123 4.03 -4.88 -31.80
C VAL A 123 3.45 -3.54 -32.29
N GLY A 124 2.17 -3.27 -31.99
CA GLY A 124 1.50 -2.01 -32.29
C GLY A 124 1.89 -0.82 -31.41
N GLY A 125 2.85 -1.00 -30.48
CA GLY A 125 3.31 0.03 -29.54
C GLY A 125 2.36 0.29 -28.37
N GLN A 126 1.24 -0.43 -28.29
CA GLN A 126 0.35 -0.38 -27.13
C GLN A 126 0.96 -1.14 -25.96
N ARG A 127 0.94 -0.53 -24.78
CA ARG A 127 1.45 -1.15 -23.55
C ARG A 127 0.35 -1.38 -22.54
N THR A 128 0.46 -2.47 -21.80
CA THR A 128 -0.37 -2.76 -20.63
C THR A 128 0.54 -3.11 -19.47
N SER A 129 0.41 -2.37 -18.37
CA SER A 129 1.11 -2.69 -17.14
C SER A 129 0.14 -3.19 -16.06
N VAL A 130 0.46 -4.29 -15.39
CA VAL A 130 -0.32 -4.87 -14.29
C VAL A 130 0.59 -5.19 -13.12
N LEU A 131 0.16 -4.85 -11.92
CA LEU A 131 0.84 -5.23 -10.69
C LEU A 131 0.34 -6.62 -10.24
N LEU A 132 1.24 -7.60 -10.23
CA LEU A 132 1.01 -8.93 -9.66
C LEU A 132 1.37 -8.93 -8.18
N THR A 133 0.58 -9.67 -7.41
CA THR A 133 0.73 -9.84 -5.96
C THR A 133 0.66 -11.33 -5.61
N ARG A 134 0.89 -11.70 -4.36
CA ARG A 134 0.72 -13.08 -3.87
C ARG A 134 -0.61 -13.72 -4.30
N HIS A 135 -1.70 -12.96 -4.28
CA HIS A 135 -3.04 -13.46 -4.61
C HIS A 135 -3.32 -13.55 -6.11
N GLN A 136 -2.53 -12.87 -6.93
CA GLN A 136 -2.65 -12.86 -8.38
C GLN A 136 -1.25 -12.96 -8.98
N SER A 137 -0.69 -14.17 -9.00
CA SER A 137 0.69 -14.44 -9.42
C SER A 137 0.88 -14.60 -10.93
N GLY A 138 -0.17 -14.39 -11.73
CA GLY A 138 -0.05 -14.46 -13.17
C GLY A 138 -0.95 -13.48 -13.92
N PHE A 139 -0.50 -13.13 -15.11
CA PHE A 139 -1.05 -12.14 -16.02
C PHE A 139 -1.46 -12.83 -17.32
N ILE A 140 -2.67 -12.56 -17.82
CA ILE A 140 -3.15 -13.05 -19.12
C ILE A 140 -2.87 -11.96 -20.16
N ILE A 141 -2.20 -12.31 -21.25
CA ILE A 141 -1.83 -11.37 -22.31
C ILE A 141 -3.10 -10.89 -23.04
N PRO A 142 -3.43 -9.58 -23.02
CA PRO A 142 -4.68 -9.08 -23.59
C PRO A 142 -4.61 -8.97 -25.13
N GLU A 143 -5.70 -9.37 -25.81
CA GLU A 143 -5.83 -9.24 -27.28
C GLU A 143 -5.88 -7.80 -27.80
N ASN A 144 -6.31 -6.83 -26.98
CA ASN A 144 -6.40 -5.42 -27.35
C ASN A 144 -6.40 -4.54 -26.09
N VAL A 145 -5.61 -3.47 -26.10
CA VAL A 145 -5.52 -2.48 -25.02
C VAL A 145 -6.51 -1.33 -25.29
N THR A 146 -7.76 -1.52 -24.90
CA THR A 146 -8.77 -0.46 -24.99
C THR A 146 -8.65 0.53 -23.83
N ILE A 147 -8.98 1.82 -24.05
CA ILE A 147 -9.05 2.87 -23.01
C ILE A 147 -9.80 2.40 -21.76
N LEU A 148 -10.93 1.71 -21.93
CA LEU A 148 -11.73 1.19 -20.81
C LEU A 148 -10.98 0.14 -19.99
N LYS A 149 -10.21 -0.75 -20.63
CA LYS A 149 -9.34 -1.73 -19.94
C LYS A 149 -8.22 -1.03 -19.19
N THR A 150 -7.64 0.04 -19.75
CA THR A 150 -6.64 0.87 -19.07
C THR A 150 -7.23 1.51 -17.82
N ILE A 151 -8.37 2.20 -17.94
CA ILE A 151 -9.05 2.82 -16.79
C ILE A 151 -9.35 1.77 -15.72
N LYS A 152 -10.01 0.67 -16.09
CA LYS A 152 -10.38 -0.40 -15.14
C LYS A 152 -9.15 -1.02 -14.49
N GLY A 153 -8.09 -1.28 -15.25
CA GLY A 153 -6.84 -1.88 -14.77
C GLY A 153 -6.12 -0.99 -13.76
N TYR A 154 -5.89 0.27 -14.10
CA TYR A 154 -5.20 1.21 -13.21
C TYR A 154 -6.05 1.61 -12.00
N THR A 155 -7.38 1.76 -12.15
CA THR A 155 -8.28 1.97 -11.01
C THR A 155 -8.28 0.78 -10.07
N TYR A 156 -8.36 -0.45 -10.59
CA TYR A 156 -8.22 -1.65 -9.76
C TYR A 156 -6.85 -1.70 -9.07
N SER A 157 -5.77 -1.41 -9.80
CA SER A 157 -4.43 -1.37 -9.24
C SER A 157 -4.30 -0.32 -8.12
N GLY A 158 -4.93 0.84 -8.23
CA GLY A 158 -4.96 1.86 -7.18
C GLY A 158 -5.71 1.41 -5.92
N VAL A 159 -6.84 0.72 -6.09
CA VAL A 159 -7.58 0.11 -4.97
C VAL A 159 -6.73 -0.95 -4.28
N VAL A 160 -6.12 -1.86 -5.05
CA VAL A 160 -5.28 -2.93 -4.51
C VAL A 160 -4.06 -2.35 -3.81
N HIS A 161 -3.40 -1.36 -4.40
CA HIS A 161 -2.26 -0.67 -3.79
C HIS A 161 -2.61 -0.16 -2.40
N LEU A 162 -3.68 0.63 -2.28
CA LEU A 162 -4.13 1.14 -0.99
C LEU A 162 -4.47 0.02 0.01
N LEU A 163 -5.19 -1.01 -0.43
CA LEU A 163 -5.63 -2.09 0.46
C LEU A 163 -4.48 -3.05 0.87
N SER A 164 -3.44 -3.16 0.05
CA SER A 164 -2.24 -3.94 0.35
C SER A 164 -1.22 -3.16 1.20
N GLY A 165 -1.25 -1.83 1.13
CA GLY A 165 -0.35 -0.93 1.87
C GLY A 165 -0.78 -0.80 3.32
N TRP A 166 -0.15 -1.55 4.23
CA TRP A 166 -0.42 -1.43 5.66
C TRP A 166 -0.24 -0.01 6.20
N ASP A 167 0.75 0.72 5.67
CA ASP A 167 0.98 2.14 5.96
C ASP A 167 -0.24 3.02 5.65
N HIS A 168 -0.83 2.86 4.46
CA HIS A 168 -2.04 3.56 4.05
C HIS A 168 -3.24 3.15 4.90
N LEU A 169 -3.40 1.84 5.14
CA LEU A 169 -4.51 1.32 5.93
C LEU A 169 -4.55 1.94 7.32
N LEU A 170 -3.40 1.98 7.99
CA LEU A 170 -3.25 2.48 9.36
C LEU A 170 -3.39 4.00 9.42
N PHE A 171 -2.89 4.71 8.40
CA PHE A 171 -3.06 6.15 8.29
C PHE A 171 -4.55 6.51 8.16
N VAL A 172 -5.27 5.90 7.22
CA VAL A 172 -6.72 6.12 7.04
C VAL A 172 -7.48 5.72 8.31
N PHE A 173 -7.09 4.62 8.95
CA PHE A 173 -7.68 4.20 10.22
C PHE A 173 -7.47 5.23 11.34
N GLY A 174 -6.27 5.78 11.50
CA GLY A 174 -6.03 6.78 12.53
C GLY A 174 -6.76 8.10 12.25
N VAL A 175 -6.87 8.51 10.98
CA VAL A 175 -7.72 9.66 10.58
C VAL A 175 -9.19 9.39 10.91
N PHE A 176 -9.68 8.18 10.63
CA PHE A 176 -11.01 7.75 11.05
C PHE A 176 -11.18 7.85 12.57
N VAL A 177 -10.24 7.31 13.36
CA VAL A 177 -10.30 7.35 14.83
C VAL A 177 -10.34 8.79 15.36
N LEU A 178 -9.61 9.73 14.76
CA LEU A 178 -9.61 11.14 15.15
C LEU A 178 -10.89 11.89 14.72
N LEU A 179 -11.41 11.60 13.52
CA LEU A 179 -12.45 12.39 12.87
C LEU A 179 -13.80 11.66 12.66
N TYR A 180 -14.02 10.48 13.25
CA TYR A 180 -15.23 9.67 13.02
C TYR A 180 -16.56 10.40 13.33
N GLN A 181 -16.53 11.39 14.23
CA GLN A 181 -17.72 12.20 14.56
C GLN A 181 -18.04 13.27 13.50
N GLN A 182 -17.08 13.59 12.63
CA GLN A 182 -17.12 14.70 11.67
C GLN A 182 -16.93 14.15 10.25
N SER A 183 -17.89 13.36 9.78
CA SER A 183 -17.80 12.62 8.51
C SER A 183 -17.39 13.48 7.31
N ARG A 184 -17.92 14.71 7.18
CA ARG A 184 -17.53 15.64 6.11
C ARG A 184 -16.05 16.04 6.20
N ARG A 185 -15.54 16.36 7.40
CA ARG A 185 -14.12 16.72 7.58
C ARG A 185 -13.22 15.52 7.34
N MET A 186 -13.65 14.34 7.77
CA MET A 186 -12.94 13.09 7.54
C MET A 186 -12.80 12.77 6.05
N LEU A 187 -13.91 12.84 5.29
CA LEU A 187 -13.88 12.63 3.83
C LEU A 187 -12.95 13.64 3.15
N LEU A 188 -13.10 14.93 3.46
CA LEU A 188 -12.24 15.97 2.89
C LEU A 188 -10.76 15.81 3.28
N ALA A 189 -10.44 15.30 4.47
CA ALA A 189 -9.07 15.03 4.88
C ALA A 189 -8.47 13.85 4.11
N VAL A 190 -9.26 12.81 3.90
CA VAL A 190 -8.84 11.63 3.13
C VAL A 190 -8.68 11.98 1.64
N THR A 191 -9.57 12.78 1.07
CA THR A 191 -9.39 13.35 -0.28
C THR A 191 -8.16 14.26 -0.36
N ALA A 192 -7.88 15.06 0.68
CA ALA A 192 -6.69 15.89 0.72
C ALA A 192 -5.40 15.05 0.74
N PHE A 193 -5.39 13.92 1.44
CA PHE A 193 -4.32 12.92 1.34
C PHE A 193 -4.15 12.43 -0.10
N THR A 194 -5.23 12.05 -0.79
CA THR A 194 -5.16 11.61 -2.19
C THR A 194 -4.62 12.70 -3.12
N VAL A 195 -4.99 13.97 -2.90
CA VAL A 195 -4.45 15.10 -3.66
C VAL A 195 -2.94 15.26 -3.45
N GLY A 196 -2.49 15.20 -2.19
CA GLY A 196 -1.06 15.23 -1.86
C GLY A 196 -0.29 14.08 -2.51
N HIS A 197 -0.84 12.87 -2.39
CA HIS A 197 -0.29 11.66 -2.99
C HIS A 197 -0.23 11.73 -4.52
N SER A 198 -1.31 12.18 -5.15
CA SER A 198 -1.37 12.40 -6.59
C SER A 198 -0.29 13.37 -7.05
N THR A 199 -0.02 14.41 -6.26
CA THR A 199 1.01 15.40 -6.57
C THR A 199 2.39 14.76 -6.62
N SER A 200 2.82 14.02 -5.59
CA SER A 200 4.14 13.36 -5.63
C SER A 200 4.26 12.32 -6.75
N LEU A 201 3.19 11.56 -7.03
CA LEU A 201 3.15 10.63 -8.17
C LEU A 201 3.34 11.33 -9.51
N VAL A 202 2.68 12.48 -9.72
CA VAL A 202 2.81 13.25 -10.97
C VAL A 202 4.22 13.80 -11.11
N PHE A 203 4.78 14.41 -10.06
CA PHE A 203 6.11 15.01 -10.12
C PHE A 203 7.20 13.95 -10.38
N ILE A 204 7.19 12.84 -9.66
CA ILE A 204 8.22 11.80 -9.84
C ILE A 204 7.93 10.94 -11.08
N GLY A 205 6.67 10.60 -11.34
CA GLY A 205 6.26 9.79 -12.49
C GLY A 205 6.50 10.45 -13.85
N LEU A 206 6.48 11.79 -13.90
CA LEU A 206 6.84 12.59 -15.08
C LEU A 206 8.32 13.01 -15.10
N ASP A 207 9.15 12.49 -14.19
CA ASP A 207 10.58 12.82 -14.10
C ASP A 207 10.89 14.29 -13.78
N LEU A 208 9.96 14.98 -13.10
CA LEU A 208 10.13 16.37 -12.64
C LEU A 208 10.84 16.47 -11.28
N ALA A 209 10.98 15.37 -10.56
CA ALA A 209 11.67 15.29 -9.27
C ALA A 209 12.35 13.92 -9.06
N PRO A 210 13.50 13.87 -8.35
CA PRO A 210 14.16 12.61 -8.04
C PRO A 210 13.35 11.78 -7.03
N ALA A 211 13.40 10.45 -7.18
CA ALA A 211 12.83 9.55 -6.18
C ALA A 211 13.73 9.53 -4.95
N LEU A 212 13.16 9.89 -3.79
CA LEU A 212 13.83 9.79 -2.50
C LEU A 212 13.61 8.35 -1.98
N GLY A 213 14.69 7.59 -1.80
CA GLY A 213 14.66 6.16 -1.42
C GLY A 213 14.33 5.91 0.05
N VAL A 214 15.22 5.23 0.79
CA VAL A 214 15.00 4.74 2.17
C VAL A 214 14.50 5.82 3.14
N TRP A 215 14.91 7.08 2.96
CA TRP A 215 14.45 8.21 3.79
C TRP A 215 12.93 8.41 3.75
N ILE A 216 12.28 8.14 2.62
CA ILE A 216 10.82 8.27 2.50
C ILE A 216 10.12 7.19 3.32
N GLU A 217 10.65 5.97 3.39
CA GLU A 217 10.06 4.89 4.20
C GLU A 217 10.03 5.25 5.68
N ILE A 218 11.12 5.87 6.17
CA ILE A 218 11.19 6.37 7.54
C ILE A 218 10.19 7.51 7.75
N LEU A 219 10.06 8.44 6.80
CA LEU A 219 9.09 9.55 6.89
C LEU A 219 7.64 9.05 6.84
N ILE A 220 7.33 8.02 6.04
CA ILE A 220 6.04 7.34 6.02
C ILE A 220 5.76 6.74 7.40
N ALA A 221 6.70 5.98 7.97
CA ALA A 221 6.52 5.40 9.30
C ALA A 221 6.36 6.48 10.39
N LEU A 222 7.14 7.57 10.32
CA LEU A 222 7.01 8.71 11.23
C LEU A 222 5.68 9.45 11.10
N SER A 223 5.07 9.51 9.91
CA SER A 223 3.73 10.08 9.74
C SER A 223 2.66 9.30 10.53
N ILE A 224 2.80 7.97 10.61
CA ILE A 224 1.91 7.12 11.40
C ILE A 224 2.20 7.27 12.90
N THR A 225 3.49 7.40 13.28
CA THR A 225 3.87 7.73 14.65
C THR A 225 3.27 9.07 15.08
N PHE A 226 3.30 10.09 14.22
CA PHE A 226 2.68 11.38 14.48
C PHE A 226 1.17 11.22 14.74
N LEU A 227 0.48 10.48 13.88
CA LEU A 227 -0.95 10.18 14.04
C LEU A 227 -1.26 9.43 15.34
N ALA A 228 -0.41 8.48 15.72
CA ALA A 228 -0.51 7.75 16.98
C ALA A 228 -0.38 8.66 18.20
N LEU A 229 0.61 9.56 18.20
CA LEU A 229 0.81 10.56 19.26
C LEU A 229 -0.39 11.50 19.38
N GLU A 230 -0.98 11.89 18.26
CA GLU A 230 -2.17 12.74 18.26
C GLU A 230 -3.39 12.02 18.88
N ILE A 231 -3.58 10.74 18.55
CA ILE A 231 -4.64 9.90 19.15
C ILE A 231 -4.45 9.81 20.68
N LEU A 232 -3.22 9.62 21.15
CA LEU A 232 -2.91 9.55 22.59
C LEU A 232 -3.17 10.89 23.32
N ASN A 233 -2.96 12.02 22.65
CA ASN A 233 -3.09 13.36 23.22
C ASN A 233 -4.43 14.06 22.94
N VAL A 234 -5.42 13.34 22.39
CA VAL A 234 -6.70 13.92 21.96
C VAL A 234 -7.47 14.63 23.10
N ASN A 235 -7.24 14.23 24.35
CA ASN A 235 -7.91 14.76 25.55
C ASN A 235 -7.12 15.86 26.29
N THR A 236 -5.81 15.96 26.04
CA THR A 236 -4.94 16.91 26.76
C THR A 236 -4.81 18.25 26.05
N ARG A 237 -5.22 18.36 24.77
CA ARG A 237 -5.05 19.58 23.92
C ARG A 237 -3.60 20.11 23.90
N ASN A 238 -2.62 19.26 24.16
CA ASN A 238 -1.21 19.66 24.17
C ASN A 238 -0.62 19.85 22.78
N PHE A 239 -1.28 19.35 21.73
CA PHE A 239 -0.87 19.60 20.35
C PHE A 239 -1.53 20.88 19.85
N VAL A 240 -0.71 21.89 19.57
CA VAL A 240 -1.13 23.16 18.94
C VAL A 240 -1.25 23.01 17.42
N PHE A 241 -0.64 21.96 16.84
CA PHE A 241 -0.61 21.69 15.41
C PHE A 241 -0.82 20.19 15.13
N GLY A 242 -2.08 19.76 15.04
CA GLY A 242 -2.48 18.37 14.77
C GLY A 242 -3.55 18.26 13.68
N ILE A 243 -3.76 17.05 13.15
CA ILE A 243 -4.78 16.71 12.13
C ILE A 243 -6.19 17.12 12.59
N LYS A 244 -6.49 17.14 13.88
CA LYS A 244 -7.77 17.60 14.40
C LYS A 244 -8.03 19.10 14.11
N ASP A 245 -6.97 19.91 14.14
CA ASP A 245 -7.04 21.35 13.95
C ASP A 245 -6.80 21.74 12.48
N HIS A 246 -5.80 21.13 11.84
CA HIS A 246 -5.42 21.35 10.45
C HIS A 246 -5.54 20.07 9.61
N PRO A 247 -6.74 19.45 9.51
CA PRO A 247 -6.90 18.14 8.89
C PRO A 247 -6.42 18.10 7.45
N TYR A 248 -6.81 19.09 6.64
CA TYR A 248 -6.56 19.07 5.20
C TYR A 248 -5.08 19.28 4.86
N GLY A 249 -4.42 20.24 5.51
CA GLY A 249 -3.02 20.56 5.26
C GLY A 249 -2.09 19.42 5.68
N LEU A 250 -2.29 18.86 6.88
CA LEU A 250 -1.45 17.78 7.39
C LEU A 250 -1.69 16.47 6.64
N THR A 251 -2.94 16.12 6.33
CA THR A 251 -3.20 14.91 5.54
C THR A 251 -2.70 15.02 4.11
N ALA A 252 -2.79 16.19 3.47
CA ALA A 252 -2.18 16.42 2.16
C ALA A 252 -0.64 16.30 2.22
N PHE A 253 0.00 16.85 3.25
CA PHE A 253 1.45 16.73 3.44
C PHE A 253 1.88 15.27 3.63
N PHE A 254 1.18 14.52 4.48
CA PHE A 254 1.46 13.09 4.65
C PHE A 254 1.15 12.29 3.39
N GLY A 255 0.10 12.64 2.65
CA GLY A 255 -0.20 12.06 1.34
C GLY A 255 0.93 12.27 0.35
N LEU A 256 1.52 13.46 0.30
CA LEU A 256 2.67 13.76 -0.54
C LEU A 256 3.85 12.84 -0.21
N ILE A 257 4.18 12.68 1.08
CA ILE A 257 5.24 11.77 1.54
C ILE A 257 4.94 10.32 1.13
N HIS A 258 3.71 9.85 1.34
CA HIS A 258 3.31 8.47 1.00
C HIS A 258 3.41 8.22 -0.50
N GLY A 259 2.97 9.17 -1.34
CA GLY A 259 3.04 9.03 -2.78
C GLY A 259 4.47 8.98 -3.32
N CYS A 260 5.45 9.60 -2.64
CA CYS A 260 6.86 9.44 -2.99
C CYS A 260 7.33 7.99 -2.88
N GLY A 261 6.78 7.22 -1.95
CA GLY A 261 7.15 5.83 -1.74
C GLY A 261 6.84 4.96 -2.96
N PHE A 262 5.64 5.12 -3.53
CA PHE A 262 5.21 4.35 -4.70
C PHE A 262 5.67 4.97 -6.03
N ALA A 263 6.07 6.24 -6.04
CA ALA A 263 6.29 6.95 -7.29
C ALA A 263 7.41 6.37 -8.16
N LEU A 264 8.43 5.72 -7.58
CA LEU A 264 9.48 5.06 -8.34
C LEU A 264 8.91 3.90 -9.20
N VAL A 265 8.05 3.08 -8.60
CA VAL A 265 7.35 2.00 -9.29
C VAL A 265 6.53 2.55 -10.44
N LEU A 266 5.75 3.60 -10.15
CA LEU A 266 4.87 4.17 -11.14
C LEU A 266 5.64 4.85 -12.27
N LYS A 267 6.78 5.50 -11.98
CA LYS A 267 7.69 6.04 -12.99
C LYS A 267 8.14 4.95 -13.96
N GLU A 268 8.49 3.78 -13.45
CA GLU A 268 8.86 2.63 -14.30
C GLU A 268 7.68 2.16 -15.17
N MET A 269 6.47 2.04 -14.59
CA MET A 269 5.24 1.73 -15.34
C MET A 269 4.96 2.72 -16.48
N LEU A 270 5.21 4.00 -16.22
CA LEU A 270 4.87 5.08 -17.15
C LEU A 270 5.97 5.33 -18.18
N SER A 271 7.20 4.83 -17.96
CA SER A 271 8.40 5.19 -18.75
C SER A 271 8.25 4.99 -20.26
N ASN A 272 7.46 4.00 -20.71
CA ASN A 272 7.30 3.65 -22.13
C ASN A 272 5.86 3.82 -22.66
N THR A 273 4.96 4.41 -21.86
CA THR A 273 3.59 4.68 -22.30
C THR A 273 3.53 6.05 -22.98
N SER A 274 2.94 6.12 -24.18
CA SER A 274 2.78 7.38 -24.95
C SER A 274 1.84 8.37 -24.26
N ASP A 275 0.84 7.88 -23.51
CA ASP A 275 -0.05 8.67 -22.64
C ASP A 275 0.11 8.25 -21.18
N LYS A 276 0.86 9.03 -20.40
CA LYS A 276 1.10 8.79 -18.98
C LYS A 276 -0.04 9.31 -18.08
N LEU A 277 -0.86 10.23 -18.59
CA LEU A 277 -1.82 10.98 -17.79
C LEU A 277 -3.06 10.13 -17.43
N LEU A 278 -3.60 9.41 -18.42
CA LEU A 278 -4.77 8.56 -18.20
C LEU A 278 -4.52 7.45 -17.15
N PRO A 279 -3.42 6.69 -17.21
CA PRO A 279 -3.02 5.77 -16.13
C PRO A 279 -2.90 6.44 -14.75
N LEU A 280 -2.24 7.60 -14.66
CA LEU A 280 -2.05 8.35 -13.42
C LEU A 280 -3.39 8.76 -12.78
N ILE A 281 -4.30 9.33 -13.56
CA ILE A 281 -5.62 9.73 -13.07
C ILE A 281 -6.41 8.50 -12.65
N SER A 282 -6.42 7.44 -13.47
CA SER A 282 -7.16 6.21 -13.19
C SER A 282 -6.68 5.54 -11.92
N PHE A 283 -5.37 5.54 -11.65
CA PHE A 283 -4.77 5.01 -10.44
C PHE A 283 -5.19 5.80 -9.19
N ASN A 284 -5.12 7.14 -9.22
CA ASN A 284 -5.54 7.97 -8.09
C ASN A 284 -7.05 7.89 -7.81
N VAL A 285 -7.89 7.73 -8.84
CA VAL A 285 -9.31 7.40 -8.67
C VAL A 285 -9.47 6.07 -7.92
N GLY A 286 -8.63 5.09 -8.22
CA GLY A 286 -8.58 3.83 -7.48
C GLY A 286 -8.24 3.99 -6.00
N ILE A 287 -7.25 4.84 -5.68
CA ILE A 287 -6.87 5.16 -4.29
C ILE A 287 -8.06 5.78 -3.55
N GLU A 288 -8.70 6.82 -4.10
CA GLU A 288 -9.85 7.47 -3.46
C GLU A 288 -11.01 6.50 -3.22
N LEU A 289 -11.29 5.62 -4.19
CA LEU A 289 -12.31 4.57 -4.06
C LEU A 289 -11.95 3.59 -2.94
N GLY A 290 -10.70 3.13 -2.88
CA GLY A 290 -10.23 2.26 -1.81
C GLY A 290 -10.40 2.90 -0.43
N GLN A 291 -10.09 4.19 -0.30
CA GLN A 291 -10.22 4.91 0.96
C GLN A 291 -11.69 5.07 1.35
N CYS A 292 -12.57 5.39 0.40
CA CYS A 292 -14.01 5.43 0.63
C CYS A 292 -14.55 4.07 1.11
N ILE A 293 -14.12 2.97 0.48
CA ILE A 293 -14.50 1.60 0.88
C ILE A 293 -14.08 1.34 2.34
N MET A 294 -12.85 1.70 2.71
CA MET A 294 -12.37 1.55 4.08
C MET A 294 -13.18 2.37 5.09
N LEU A 295 -13.45 3.64 4.78
CA LEU A 295 -14.23 4.50 5.66
C LEU A 295 -15.65 3.97 5.86
N VAL A 296 -16.30 3.51 4.78
CA VAL A 296 -17.63 2.87 4.84
C VAL A 296 -17.57 1.61 5.69
N PHE A 297 -16.53 0.78 5.54
CA PHE A 297 -16.33 -0.41 6.34
C PHE A 297 -16.18 -0.09 7.84
N PHE A 298 -15.31 0.86 8.21
CA PHE A 298 -15.11 1.29 9.60
C PHE A 298 -16.36 1.92 10.20
N MET A 299 -17.06 2.77 9.43
CA MET A 299 -18.34 3.34 9.84
C MET A 299 -19.39 2.24 10.04
N GLY A 300 -19.47 1.26 9.13
CA GLY A 300 -20.36 0.11 9.20
C GLY A 300 -20.17 -0.69 10.49
N ILE A 301 -18.93 -1.03 10.83
CA ILE A 301 -18.58 -1.68 12.10
C ILE A 301 -19.03 -0.83 13.29
N SER A 302 -18.73 0.48 13.26
CA SER A 302 -19.11 1.38 14.37
C SER A 302 -20.63 1.44 14.60
N ILE A 303 -21.41 1.43 13.52
CA ILE A 303 -22.89 1.43 13.56
C ILE A 303 -23.40 0.06 14.03
N LEU A 304 -22.83 -1.04 13.54
CA LEU A 304 -23.21 -2.40 13.95
C LEU A 304 -23.01 -2.59 15.46
N LEU A 305 -21.84 -2.19 15.99
CA LEU A 305 -21.55 -2.23 17.42
C LEU A 305 -22.54 -1.39 18.23
N ARG A 306 -22.96 -0.23 17.70
CA ARG A 306 -24.01 0.63 18.29
C ARG A 306 -25.43 0.03 18.18
N LYS A 307 -25.72 -0.85 17.22
CA LYS A 307 -27.02 -1.52 17.07
C LYS A 307 -27.12 -2.75 17.94
N LEU A 308 -26.13 -3.65 17.89
CA LEU A 308 -26.06 -4.86 18.72
C LEU A 308 -26.22 -4.55 20.21
N SER A 309 -25.71 -3.38 20.59
CA SER A 309 -25.80 -2.92 21.95
C SER A 309 -27.13 -2.34 22.40
N ARG A 310 -27.92 -1.81 21.46
CA ARG A 310 -29.30 -1.37 21.77
C ARG A 310 -30.23 -2.57 22.02
N LEU A 311 -29.87 -3.74 21.49
CA LEU A 311 -30.60 -5.01 21.72
C LEU A 311 -30.32 -5.61 23.11
N SER A 312 -29.20 -5.25 23.74
CA SER A 312 -28.93 -5.60 25.14
C SER A 312 -29.81 -4.72 26.05
N GLY A 313 -30.84 -5.31 26.67
CA GLY A 313 -31.95 -4.62 27.35
C GLY A 313 -31.60 -3.65 28.50
N ASN A 314 -30.33 -3.38 28.79
CA ASN A 314 -29.89 -2.46 29.85
C ASN A 314 -29.23 -1.19 29.27
N LYS A 315 -30.07 -0.30 28.74
CA LYS A 315 -29.71 0.91 27.96
C LYS A 315 -28.74 1.86 28.68
N VAL A 316 -28.86 2.01 30.00
CA VAL A 316 -28.05 2.93 30.83
C VAL A 316 -26.66 2.35 31.12
N TRP A 317 -26.59 1.06 31.44
CA TRP A 317 -25.33 0.36 31.68
C TRP A 317 -24.49 0.33 30.38
N TYR A 318 -25.13 0.07 29.24
CA TYR A 318 -24.42 0.03 27.96
C TYR A 318 -23.90 1.40 27.51
N GLN A 319 -24.68 2.48 27.58
CA GLN A 319 -24.18 3.81 27.18
C GLN A 319 -22.97 4.25 28.03
N THR A 320 -22.97 3.86 29.31
CA THR A 320 -21.85 4.10 30.21
C THR A 320 -20.65 3.21 29.87
N LEU A 321 -20.88 1.94 29.52
CA LEU A 321 -19.84 1.01 29.09
C LEU A 321 -19.23 1.43 27.74
N TYR A 322 -20.05 1.81 26.76
CA TYR A 322 -19.62 2.27 25.44
C TYR A 322 -18.73 3.50 25.53
N LYS A 323 -19.16 4.55 26.26
CA LYS A 323 -18.31 5.74 26.49
C LYS A 323 -17.03 5.41 27.26
N ARG A 324 -17.07 4.43 28.17
CA ARG A 324 -15.90 4.00 28.95
C ARG A 324 -14.94 3.14 28.13
N VAL A 325 -15.44 2.31 27.23
CA VAL A 325 -14.68 1.52 26.25
C VAL A 325 -14.09 2.46 25.21
N GLU A 326 -14.86 3.38 24.64
CA GLU A 326 -14.39 4.40 23.70
C GLU A 326 -13.26 5.25 24.29
N ARG A 327 -13.40 5.71 25.54
CA ARG A 327 -12.35 6.45 26.25
C ARG A 327 -11.09 5.61 26.53
N ARG A 328 -11.22 4.29 26.66
CA ARG A 328 -10.08 3.35 26.83
C ARG A 328 -9.51 2.83 25.51
N ALA A 329 -10.32 2.83 24.45
CA ALA A 329 -9.96 2.37 23.12
C ALA A 329 -9.02 3.36 22.43
N MET A 330 -9.20 4.67 22.67
CA MET A 330 -8.30 5.71 22.15
C MET A 330 -6.82 5.47 22.54
N PRO A 331 -6.47 5.32 23.84
CA PRO A 331 -5.12 4.93 24.23
C PRO A 331 -4.64 3.62 23.59
N PHE A 332 -5.50 2.61 23.53
CA PHE A 332 -5.17 1.32 22.92
C PHE A 332 -4.76 1.49 21.45
N TRP A 333 -5.58 2.15 20.63
CA TRP A 333 -5.27 2.40 19.23
C TRP A 333 -4.02 3.26 19.05
N GLY A 334 -3.86 4.30 19.86
CA GLY A 334 -2.67 5.15 19.82
C GLY A 334 -1.39 4.37 20.14
N TYR A 335 -1.37 3.54 21.19
CA TYR A 335 -0.21 2.72 21.51
C TYR A 335 0.06 1.65 20.45
N SER A 336 -0.97 0.96 19.96
CA SER A 336 -0.79 -0.06 18.91
C SER A 336 -0.21 0.53 17.63
N LEU A 337 -0.77 1.66 17.14
CA LEU A 337 -0.26 2.36 15.97
C LEU A 337 1.18 2.82 16.19
N GLY A 338 1.47 3.46 17.34
CA GLY A 338 2.78 4.01 17.64
C GLY A 338 3.87 2.94 17.81
N ILE A 339 3.56 1.80 18.44
CA ILE A 339 4.52 0.70 18.58
C ILE A 339 4.86 0.10 17.22
N MET A 340 3.85 -0.13 16.38
CA MET A 340 4.05 -0.73 15.06
C MET A 340 4.81 0.21 14.12
N SER A 341 4.46 1.49 14.11
CA SER A 341 5.16 2.48 13.29
C SER A 341 6.60 2.73 13.76
N MET A 342 6.84 2.78 15.07
CA MET A 342 8.20 2.92 15.61
C MET A 342 9.07 1.69 15.37
N TYR A 343 8.48 0.49 15.36
CA TYR A 343 9.17 -0.72 14.91
C TYR A 343 9.65 -0.58 13.46
N TRP A 344 8.78 -0.10 12.55
CA TRP A 344 9.18 0.13 11.15
C TRP A 344 10.24 1.23 11.01
N VAL A 345 10.16 2.31 11.79
CA VAL A 345 11.23 3.32 11.83
C VAL A 345 12.55 2.67 12.20
N ALA A 346 12.58 1.87 13.26
CA ALA A 346 13.81 1.20 13.72
C ALA A 346 14.38 0.24 12.66
N VAL A 347 13.54 -0.63 12.08
CA VAL A 347 13.98 -1.59 11.05
C VAL A 347 14.55 -0.87 9.83
N ARG A 348 13.86 0.14 9.28
CA ARG A 348 14.33 0.87 8.09
C ARG A 348 15.53 1.77 8.37
N SER A 349 15.71 2.20 9.62
CA SER A 349 16.89 2.96 10.02
C SER A 349 18.14 2.07 10.05
N VAL A 350 18.01 0.79 10.40
CA VAL A 350 19.12 -0.16 10.35
C VAL A 350 19.59 -0.38 8.91
N ASP A 351 18.70 -0.35 7.91
CA ASP A 351 19.09 -0.50 6.49
C ASP A 351 19.93 0.69 5.95
N ILE A 352 20.00 1.82 6.67
CA ILE A 352 20.80 3.00 6.29
C ILE A 352 22.26 2.90 6.79
N PHE A 353 22.49 2.24 7.93
CA PHE A 353 23.78 2.18 8.62
C PHE A 353 24.42 0.79 8.45
#